data_AF-A0A816PI06-F1
#
_entry.id   AF-A0A816PI06-F1
#
_cell.length_a   1.000
_cell.length_b   1.000
_cell.length_c   1.000
_cell.angle_alpha   90.00
_cell.angle_beta   90.00
_cell.angle_gamma   90.00
#
_symmetry.space_group_name_H-M   'P 1'
#
loop_
_entity.id
_entity.type
_entity.pdbx_description
1 polymer ?
#
loop_
_entity_poly.entity_id
_entity_poly.type
_entity_poly.pdbx_seq_one_letter_code
_entity_poly.pdbx_strand_id
1 'polypeptide(L)'
;MDTSEAAKCQDPITPSSVNEPKKQQTSRTRTKVQMQGIAVGRAVDLTLLKSYDELIKELEEMFEIQGQLLPRDKWIVVFTDDEGDMMLAGDDPWNEFCKMAKKIFIYSSDEVKKMTRRMKSSSSLENEASMD
;
A
#
# COMPACT_ATOMS: atom_id res chain seq x y z
N MET A 1 5.52 -14.63 -68.56
CA MET A 1 5.08 -14.81 -67.17
C MET A 1 6.26 -14.35 -66.33
N ASP A 2 6.31 -13.19 -65.70
CA ASP A 2 5.27 -12.23 -65.38
C ASP A 2 5.90 -10.82 -65.38
N THR A 3 5.01 -9.84 -65.48
CA THR A 3 5.19 -8.40 -65.62
C THR A 3 5.66 -7.70 -64.34
N SER A 4 5.93 -6.40 -64.48
CA SER A 4 5.81 -5.33 -63.46
C SER A 4 7.12 -4.82 -62.85
N GLU A 5 7.29 -3.56 -62.44
CA GLU A 5 6.70 -2.25 -62.78
C GLU A 5 7.50 -1.20 -61.97
N ALA A 6 7.71 -0.02 -62.58
CA ALA A 6 7.90 1.34 -62.05
C ALA A 6 8.76 1.68 -60.79
N ALA A 7 9.79 2.51 -61.07
CA ALA A 7 10.03 3.89 -60.57
C ALA A 7 10.20 4.24 -59.06
N LYS A 8 11.41 4.76 -58.76
CA LYS A 8 11.81 6.08 -58.15
C LYS A 8 10.95 6.66 -56.98
N CYS A 9 11.47 7.09 -55.82
CA CYS A 9 12.44 8.16 -55.49
C CYS A 9 13.00 7.98 -54.05
N GLN A 10 14.30 8.18 -53.73
CA GLN A 10 14.92 9.38 -53.07
C GLN A 10 14.05 10.05 -51.98
N ASP A 11 14.45 10.34 -50.72
CA ASP A 11 15.76 10.46 -50.05
C ASP A 11 15.56 10.52 -48.48
N PRO A 12 16.61 10.64 -47.62
CA PRO A 12 16.71 10.01 -46.30
C PRO A 12 16.44 10.94 -45.10
N ILE A 13 15.94 10.41 -43.97
CA ILE A 13 16.11 11.03 -42.64
C ILE A 13 16.18 9.95 -41.55
N THR A 14 17.39 9.70 -41.04
CA THR A 14 17.59 9.36 -39.61
C THR A 14 17.84 10.69 -38.89
N PRO A 15 17.36 10.90 -37.64
CA PRO A 15 18.07 10.30 -36.52
C PRO A 15 17.20 9.88 -35.31
N SER A 16 17.76 8.93 -34.58
CA SER A 16 17.76 8.86 -33.12
C SER A 16 16.46 8.58 -32.37
N SER A 17 16.46 7.38 -31.77
CA SER A 17 16.26 7.17 -30.34
C SER A 17 15.05 7.88 -29.72
N VAL A 18 13.92 7.17 -29.73
CA VAL A 18 13.02 7.21 -28.58
C VAL A 18 12.99 5.81 -28.03
N ASN A 19 13.76 5.65 -26.95
CA ASN A 19 13.71 4.49 -26.09
C ASN A 19 12.26 4.37 -25.61
N GLU A 20 11.52 3.43 -26.19
CA GLU A 20 10.29 2.97 -25.56
C GLU A 20 10.67 2.47 -24.16
N PRO A 21 10.12 3.03 -23.07
CA PRO A 21 10.21 2.34 -21.80
C PRO A 21 9.42 1.06 -22.00
N LYS A 22 10.16 -0.05 -22.14
CA LYS A 22 9.62 -1.41 -22.03
C LYS A 22 8.66 -1.36 -20.86
N LYS A 23 7.35 -1.48 -21.15
CA LYS A 23 6.34 -1.79 -20.14
C LYS A 23 6.74 -3.16 -19.61
N GLN A 24 7.64 -3.14 -18.63
CA GLN A 24 7.88 -4.27 -17.76
C GLN A 24 6.51 -4.57 -17.20
N GLN A 25 5.96 -5.68 -17.65
CA GLN A 25 4.77 -6.27 -17.11
C GLN A 25 5.15 -6.78 -15.72
N THR A 26 5.39 -5.85 -14.79
CA THR A 26 5.48 -6.18 -13.38
C THR A 26 4.07 -6.64 -13.03
N SER A 27 3.96 -7.82 -12.47
CA SER A 27 2.77 -8.23 -11.74
C SER A 27 2.52 -7.16 -10.68
N ARG A 28 1.73 -6.13 -11.01
CA ARG A 28 1.45 -4.99 -10.13
C ARG A 28 0.94 -5.54 -8.83
N THR A 29 1.80 -5.55 -7.82
CA THR A 29 1.56 -6.21 -6.56
C THR A 29 0.71 -5.24 -5.76
N ARG A 30 -0.60 -5.31 -5.98
CA ARG A 30 -1.55 -4.42 -5.35
C ARG A 30 -1.70 -4.82 -3.89
N THR A 31 -1.32 -3.94 -2.98
CA THR A 31 -1.42 -4.15 -1.53
C THR A 31 -2.86 -3.94 -1.09
N LYS A 32 -3.44 -4.93 -0.43
CA LYS A 32 -4.81 -4.86 0.07
C LYS A 32 -4.89 -3.84 1.21
N VAL A 33 -5.92 -3.01 1.19
CA VAL A 33 -6.20 -2.03 2.23
C VAL A 33 -7.58 -2.29 2.82
N GLN A 34 -7.67 -2.32 4.15
CA GLN A 34 -8.93 -2.49 4.85
C GLN A 34 -9.10 -1.42 5.93
N MET A 35 -10.18 -0.66 5.84
CA MET A 35 -10.53 0.33 6.85
C MET A 35 -11.58 -0.23 7.80
N GLN A 36 -11.42 0.04 9.09
CA GLN A 36 -12.39 -0.32 10.11
C GLN A 36 -13.75 0.30 9.80
N GLY A 37 -14.82 -0.50 9.92
CA GLY A 37 -16.20 -0.05 9.67
C GLY A 37 -16.61 -0.06 8.20
N ILE A 38 -15.66 -0.29 7.28
CA ILE A 38 -15.93 -0.41 5.84
C ILE A 38 -15.89 -1.89 5.45
N ALA A 39 -17.02 -2.44 5.00
CA ALA A 39 -17.12 -3.85 4.61
C ALA A 39 -16.29 -4.17 3.35
N VAL A 40 -16.11 -3.19 2.48
CA VAL A 40 -15.40 -3.35 1.21
C VAL A 40 -13.95 -2.89 1.35
N GLY A 41 -13.01 -3.83 1.25
CA GLY A 41 -11.59 -3.52 1.15
C GLY A 41 -11.23 -2.92 -0.23
N ARG A 42 -10.19 -2.11 -0.25
CA ARG A 42 -9.62 -1.51 -1.46
C ARG A 42 -8.20 -2.05 -1.68
N ALA A 43 -7.51 -1.60 -2.73
CA ALA A 43 -6.13 -2.02 -2.97
C ALA A 43 -5.32 -0.90 -3.61
N VAL A 44 -4.14 -0.64 -3.02
CA VAL A 44 -3.20 0.41 -3.40
C VAL A 44 -1.99 -0.18 -4.10
N ASP A 45 -1.40 0.53 -5.05
CA ASP A 45 -0.14 0.13 -5.67
C ASP A 45 1.00 0.96 -5.07
N LEU A 46 1.76 0.35 -4.16
CA LEU A 46 2.87 1.02 -3.47
C LEU A 46 3.99 1.44 -4.42
N THR A 47 4.07 0.84 -5.62
CA THR A 47 5.11 1.18 -6.61
C THR A 47 4.87 2.53 -7.29
N LEU A 48 3.63 3.04 -7.23
CA LEU A 48 3.26 4.35 -7.78
C LEU A 48 3.50 5.49 -6.79
N LEU A 49 3.80 5.16 -5.53
CA LEU A 49 3.94 6.09 -4.43
C LEU A 49 5.41 6.21 -4.02
N LYS A 50 5.84 7.41 -3.64
CA LYS A 50 7.24 7.74 -3.31
C LYS A 50 7.47 8.02 -1.83
N SER A 51 6.41 8.17 -1.04
CA SER A 51 6.49 8.53 0.36
C SER A 51 5.25 8.10 1.15
N TYR A 52 5.37 8.14 2.47
CA TYR A 52 4.22 7.97 3.36
C TYR A 52 3.15 9.03 3.16
N ASP A 53 3.53 10.28 2.87
CA ASP A 53 2.56 11.35 2.63
C ASP A 53 1.70 11.06 1.40
N GLU A 54 2.30 10.54 0.32
CA GLU A 54 1.55 10.10 -0.87
C GLU A 54 0.65 8.91 -0.56
N LEU A 55 1.11 7.95 0.24
CA LEU A 55 0.28 6.85 0.72
C LEU A 55 -0.91 7.36 1.52
N ILE A 56 -0.70 8.23 2.50
CA ILE A 56 -1.77 8.79 3.32
C ILE A 56 -2.81 9.49 2.44
N LYS A 57 -2.37 10.32 1.50
CA LYS A 57 -3.26 11.00 0.56
C LYS A 57 -4.09 10.03 -0.27
N GLU A 58 -3.45 9.00 -0.85
CA GLU A 58 -4.13 7.97 -1.63
C GLU A 58 -5.16 7.21 -0.77
N LEU A 59 -4.82 6.88 0.47
CA LEU A 59 -5.73 6.24 1.41
C LEU A 59 -6.94 7.14 1.74
N GLU A 60 -6.72 8.44 1.95
CA GLU A 60 -7.81 9.39 2.17
C GLU A 60 -8.77 9.47 0.98
N GLU A 61 -8.24 9.45 -0.24
CA GLU A 61 -9.04 9.43 -1.47
C GLU A 61 -9.80 8.11 -1.64
N MET A 62 -9.17 6.96 -1.35
CA MET A 62 -9.79 5.63 -1.50
C MET A 62 -11.00 5.38 -0.58
N PHE A 63 -11.02 6.04 0.58
CA PHE A 63 -12.08 5.91 1.59
C PHE A 63 -12.93 7.17 1.79
N GLU A 64 -12.71 8.23 0.98
CA GLU A 64 -13.46 9.48 1.05
C GLU A 64 -13.38 10.17 2.43
N ILE A 65 -12.19 10.10 3.07
CA ILE A 65 -11.91 10.63 4.41
C ILE A 65 -10.85 11.75 4.40
N GLN A 66 -10.85 12.57 3.36
CA GLN A 66 -9.90 13.67 3.15
C GLN A 66 -9.66 14.52 4.41
N GLY A 67 -8.38 14.72 4.75
CA GLY A 67 -7.93 15.49 5.91
C GLY A 67 -8.12 14.81 7.26
N GLN A 68 -8.52 13.54 7.32
CA GLN A 68 -8.73 12.82 8.58
C GLN A 68 -7.56 11.90 8.97
N LEU A 69 -6.72 11.44 8.04
CA LEU A 69 -5.59 10.55 8.34
C LEU A 69 -4.34 11.32 8.80
N LEU A 70 -4.16 12.57 8.35
CA LEU A 70 -3.04 13.43 8.77
C LEU A 70 -3.07 13.74 10.28
N PRO A 71 -4.22 14.03 10.91
CA PRO A 71 -4.37 13.98 12.35
C PRO A 71 -4.14 12.54 12.85
N ARG A 72 -2.88 12.24 13.22
CA ARG A 72 -2.45 10.93 13.74
C ARG A 72 -3.13 10.53 15.05
N ASP A 73 -3.91 11.42 15.65
CA ASP A 73 -4.71 11.21 16.84
C ASP A 73 -6.05 10.53 16.56
N LYS A 74 -6.53 10.53 15.31
CA LYS A 74 -7.86 10.02 14.95
C LYS A 74 -7.82 8.63 14.31
N TRP A 75 -6.86 8.43 13.41
CA TRP A 75 -6.70 7.20 12.66
C TRP A 75 -5.26 6.70 12.75
N ILE A 76 -5.12 5.39 12.87
CA ILE A 76 -3.86 4.67 12.97
C ILE A 76 -3.75 3.75 11.76
N VAL A 77 -2.65 3.89 11.02
CA VAL A 77 -2.33 3.03 9.87
C VAL A 77 -1.40 1.92 10.34
N VAL A 78 -1.84 0.67 10.17
CA VAL A 78 -1.12 -0.54 10.54
C VAL A 78 -0.90 -1.37 9.28
N PHE A 79 0.16 -2.14 9.21
CA PHE A 79 0.36 -3.11 8.14
C PHE A 79 0.75 -4.48 8.69
N THR A 80 0.60 -5.53 7.89
CA THR A 80 1.22 -6.82 8.17
C THR A 80 2.45 -7.01 7.32
N ASP A 81 3.53 -7.51 7.90
CA ASP A 81 4.74 -7.90 7.18
C ASP A 81 4.60 -9.29 6.53
N ASP A 82 5.72 -9.87 6.08
CA ASP A 82 5.81 -11.22 5.54
C ASP A 82 5.72 -12.34 6.58
N GLU A 83 5.98 -12.04 7.84
CA GLU A 83 5.81 -12.94 8.98
C GLU A 83 4.34 -12.98 9.47
N GLY A 84 3.55 -11.98 9.06
CA GLY A 84 2.14 -11.82 9.39
C GLY A 84 1.91 -10.97 10.63
N ASP A 85 2.95 -10.34 11.17
CA ASP A 85 2.88 -9.51 12.36
C ASP A 85 2.35 -8.13 12.05
N MET A 86 1.52 -7.58 12.96
CA MET A 86 0.91 -6.27 12.80
C MET A 86 1.86 -5.17 13.29
N MET A 87 2.28 -4.31 12.37
CA MET A 87 3.30 -3.26 12.55
C MET A 87 2.69 -1.88 12.29
N LEU A 88 3.16 -0.85 13.02
CA LEU A 88 2.72 0.53 12.81
C LEU A 88 3.38 1.12 11.55
N ALA A 89 2.61 1.77 10.68
CA ALA A 89 3.18 2.42 9.51
C ALA A 89 3.88 3.75 9.88
N GLY A 90 5.11 3.93 9.39
CA GLY A 90 5.85 5.19 9.49
C GLY A 90 7.12 5.15 10.34
N ASP A 91 7.44 4.00 10.95
CA ASP A 91 8.68 3.83 11.73
C ASP A 91 9.87 3.44 10.84
N ASP A 92 9.61 2.68 9.77
CA ASP A 92 10.62 2.27 8.79
C ASP A 92 10.79 3.29 7.66
N PRO A 93 11.94 3.29 6.97
CA PRO A 93 12.08 4.01 5.69
C PRO A 93 11.05 3.53 4.66
N TRP A 94 10.53 4.44 3.84
CA TRP A 94 9.51 4.16 2.81
C TRP A 94 9.83 2.93 1.96
N ASN A 95 11.07 2.82 1.47
CA ASN A 95 11.51 1.73 0.62
C ASN A 95 11.44 0.37 1.32
N GLU A 96 11.70 0.30 2.62
CA GLU A 96 11.64 -0.94 3.39
C GLU A 96 10.18 -1.32 3.66
N PHE A 97 9.36 -0.35 4.05
CA PHE A 97 7.91 -0.55 4.18
C PHE A 97 7.28 -1.11 2.91
N CYS A 98 7.64 -0.59 1.72
CA CYS A 98 7.12 -1.11 0.45
C CYS A 98 7.47 -2.57 0.19
N LYS A 99 8.57 -3.09 0.73
CA LYS A 99 8.97 -4.50 0.59
C LYS A 99 8.24 -5.40 1.60
N MET A 100 8.10 -4.91 2.83
CA MET A 100 7.55 -5.67 3.95
C MET A 100 6.02 -5.73 3.89
N ALA A 101 5.36 -4.62 3.54
CA ALA A 101 3.91 -4.50 3.64
C ALA A 101 3.14 -5.46 2.73
N LYS A 102 2.45 -6.44 3.34
CA LYS A 102 1.53 -7.37 2.66
C LYS A 102 0.10 -6.89 2.64
N LYS A 103 -0.36 -6.28 3.73
CA LYS A 103 -1.71 -5.76 3.88
C LYS A 103 -1.72 -4.54 4.78
N ILE A 104 -2.48 -3.53 4.42
CA ILE A 104 -2.63 -2.30 5.18
C ILE A 104 -4.02 -2.29 5.85
N PHE A 105 -4.06 -1.79 7.07
CA PHE A 105 -5.24 -1.62 7.89
C PHE A 105 -5.32 -0.19 8.40
N ILE A 106 -6.52 0.36 8.43
CA ILE A 106 -6.79 1.69 8.98
C ILE A 106 -7.76 1.51 10.14
N TYR A 107 -7.30 1.82 11.36
CA TYR A 107 -8.08 1.73 12.59
C TYR A 107 -8.34 3.10 13.17
N SER A 108 -9.51 3.28 13.81
CA SER A 108 -9.70 4.45 14.66
C SER A 108 -8.88 4.31 15.94
N SER A 109 -8.39 5.43 16.48
CA SER A 109 -7.64 5.43 17.74
C SER A 109 -8.42 4.80 18.91
N ASP A 110 -9.75 4.93 18.91
CA ASP A 110 -10.61 4.32 19.92
C ASP A 110 -10.67 2.80 19.80
N GLU A 111 -10.65 2.25 18.58
CA GLU A 111 -10.59 0.81 18.39
C GLU A 111 -9.23 0.26 18.81
N VAL A 112 -8.14 0.96 18.49
CA VAL A 112 -6.81 0.54 18.95
C VAL A 112 -6.78 0.49 20.47
N LYS A 113 -7.28 1.53 21.17
CA LYS A 113 -7.42 1.54 22.64
C LYS A 113 -8.28 0.37 23.16
N LYS A 114 -9.36 0.03 22.46
CA LYS A 114 -10.24 -1.09 22.82
C LYS A 114 -9.55 -2.44 22.63
N MET A 115 -8.80 -2.62 21.54
CA MET A 115 -8.01 -3.81 21.26
C MET A 115 -6.91 -3.98 22.30
N THR A 116 -6.17 -2.91 22.64
CA THR A 116 -5.16 -2.93 23.71
C THR A 116 -5.75 -3.30 25.07
N ARG A 117 -6.93 -2.78 25.43
CA ARG A 117 -7.60 -3.16 26.69
C ARG A 117 -8.00 -4.64 26.71
N ARG A 118 -8.48 -5.17 25.58
CA ARG A 118 -8.84 -6.59 25.45
C ARG A 118 -7.63 -7.50 25.55
N MET A 119 -6.53 -7.15 24.90
CA MET A 119 -5.28 -7.92 24.99
C MET A 119 -4.73 -7.93 26.43
N LYS A 120 -4.80 -6.80 27.15
CA LYS A 120 -4.43 -6.73 28.57
C LYS A 120 -5.34 -7.55 29.50
N SER A 121 -6.64 -7.65 29.20
CA SER A 121 -7.55 -8.52 29.96
C SER A 121 -7.35 -10.01 29.65
N SER A 122 -6.89 -10.34 28.44
CA SER A 122 -6.58 -11.72 28.05
C SER A 122 -5.22 -12.19 28.55
N SER A 123 -4.28 -11.29 28.83
CA SER A 123 -2.98 -11.59 29.44
C SER A 123 -3.00 -11.54 30.98
N SER A 124 -4.17 -11.35 31.62
CA SER A 124 -4.33 -11.26 33.09
C SER A 124 -5.04 -12.47 33.70
N LEU A 125 -4.83 -13.68 33.16
CA LEU A 125 -5.28 -14.93 33.77
C LEU A 125 -4.11 -15.78 34.27
N GLU A 126 -3.01 -15.18 34.72
CA GLU A 126 -2.01 -15.89 35.52
C GLU A 126 -1.58 -14.99 36.69
N ASN A 127 -1.67 -15.56 37.89
CA ASN A 127 -1.33 -15.03 39.22
C ASN A 127 -2.42 -14.15 39.86
N GLU A 128 -2.95 -14.38 41.07
CA GLU A 128 -2.57 -15.26 42.17
C GLU A 128 -3.70 -15.18 43.23
N ALA A 129 -3.98 -16.25 43.98
CA ALA A 129 -4.37 -16.17 45.39
C ALA A 129 -4.55 -17.58 45.97
N SER A 130 -3.49 -18.05 46.63
CA SER A 130 -3.54 -18.99 47.74
C SER A 130 -4.74 -18.66 48.67
N MET A 131 -5.53 -19.67 49.03
CA MET A 131 -6.50 -19.56 50.12
C MET A 131 -6.21 -20.69 51.11
N ASP A 132 -5.92 -20.26 52.33
CA ASP A 132 -5.42 -20.95 53.54
C ASP A 132 -6.00 -22.35 53.80
#